data_AF-A0A090M9C7-F1
#
_entry.id   AF-A0A090M9C7-F1
#
_cell.length_a   1.000
_cell.length_b   1.000
_cell.length_c   1.000
_cell.angle_alpha   90.00
_cell.angle_beta   90.00
_cell.angle_gamma   90.00
#
_symmetry.space_group_name_H-M   'P 1'
#
loop_
_entity.id
_entity.type
_entity.pdbx_description
1 polymer ?
#
loop_
_entity_poly.entity_id
_entity_poly.type
_entity_poly.pdbx_seq_one_letter_code
_entity_poly.pdbx_strand_id
1 'polypeptide(L)'
;MGPRARALALAIAAWTLAGARADADACAAARRTCERTVERAMGDDGALMRFVDDARTRARTATRGAAEAHALTLDAARERERSAEMFALGCCAMDGGCVEDVGTEAEKAAVRAVGADALFAAQAIEDAVKFPWAGTLGADARACARGRGCDAESAAAYEKSGNAGDELGKLRAGDAALRRYAAGLATRIGGEGAVEVCDASLGGDAGDAARARTLYKELLTSNAFDKVASERLREVTRLEELWIDPSKGGKPDMAYAMADALVKLTVRVSVALAVLAVSYVYRDSRWMGGLWRLVRTVLLFGIVIDTIARVRAFIKWLRWKPPVTNTRAARREEKRRERRKSGHHA
;
A
#
# COMPACT_ATOMS: atom_id res chain seq x y z
N MET A 1 13.04 -16.63 27.62
CA MET A 1 12.76 -15.81 26.42
C MET A 1 13.98 -14.98 26.07
N GLY A 2 14.60 -15.22 24.91
CA GLY A 2 15.77 -14.43 24.48
C GLY A 2 15.41 -13.00 24.08
N PRO A 3 16.38 -12.08 24.04
CA PRO A 3 16.17 -10.66 23.69
C PRO A 3 15.53 -10.47 22.30
N ARG A 4 15.78 -11.39 21.37
CA ARG A 4 15.17 -11.42 20.03
C ARG A 4 13.67 -11.73 20.05
N ALA A 5 13.19 -12.59 20.96
CA ALA A 5 11.77 -12.92 21.07
C ALA A 5 10.97 -11.77 21.69
N ARG A 6 11.58 -11.00 22.60
CA ARG A 6 10.99 -9.77 23.16
C ARG A 6 10.91 -8.65 22.12
N ALA A 7 11.94 -8.44 21.31
CA ALA A 7 11.91 -7.46 20.22
C ALA A 7 10.84 -7.81 19.17
N LEU A 8 10.63 -9.10 18.90
CA LEU A 8 9.62 -9.60 17.97
C LEU A 8 8.18 -9.36 18.48
N ALA A 9 7.93 -9.71 19.75
CA ALA A 9 6.64 -9.47 20.39
C ALA A 9 6.32 -7.97 20.47
N LEU A 10 7.32 -7.12 20.69
CA LEU A 10 7.19 -5.67 20.66
C LEU A 10 6.90 -5.14 19.25
N ALA A 11 7.53 -5.69 18.20
CA ALA A 11 7.26 -5.29 16.82
C ALA A 11 5.84 -5.70 16.36
N ILE A 12 5.38 -6.90 16.74
CA ILE A 12 4.03 -7.39 16.43
C ILE A 12 2.98 -6.60 17.21
N ALA A 13 3.20 -6.36 18.51
CA ALA A 13 2.31 -5.53 19.32
C ALA A 13 2.28 -4.07 18.81
N ALA A 14 3.41 -3.52 18.37
CA ALA A 14 3.47 -2.19 17.78
C ALA A 14 2.69 -2.11 16.46
N TRP A 15 2.68 -3.17 15.65
CA TRP A 15 1.94 -3.23 14.40
C TRP A 15 0.43 -3.41 14.59
N THR A 16 0.00 -4.27 15.51
CA THR A 16 -1.42 -4.43 15.83
C THR A 16 -1.99 -3.19 16.52
N LEU A 17 -1.21 -2.55 17.41
CA LEU A 17 -1.54 -1.25 17.98
C LEU A 17 -1.55 -0.15 16.92
N ALA A 18 -0.70 -0.21 15.89
CA ALA A 18 -0.72 0.74 14.78
C ALA A 18 -1.97 0.59 13.89
N GLY A 19 -2.46 -0.64 13.69
CA GLY A 19 -3.73 -0.90 12.99
C GLY A 19 -4.94 -0.34 13.75
N ALA A 20 -5.07 -0.63 15.05
CA ALA A 20 -6.14 -0.09 15.89
C ALA A 20 -6.08 1.45 16.00
N ARG A 21 -4.87 2.01 16.05
CA ARG A 21 -4.66 3.47 16.06
C ARG A 21 -5.02 4.11 14.72
N ALA A 22 -4.72 3.44 13.61
CA ALA A 22 -5.10 3.91 12.28
C ALA A 22 -6.62 3.97 12.07
N ASP A 23 -7.37 2.98 12.57
CA ASP A 23 -8.83 2.97 12.50
C ASP A 23 -9.44 4.06 13.40
N ALA A 24 -8.89 4.28 14.60
CA ALA A 24 -9.28 5.39 15.47
C ALA A 24 -8.96 6.77 14.86
N ASP A 25 -7.81 6.91 14.21
CA ASP A 25 -7.42 8.13 13.50
C ASP A 25 -8.32 8.40 12.29
N ALA A 26 -8.79 7.36 11.59
CA ALA A 26 -9.77 7.48 10.50
C ALA A 26 -11.14 7.95 11.01
N CYS A 27 -11.64 7.36 12.11
CA CYS A 27 -12.86 7.84 12.77
C CYS A 27 -12.77 9.32 13.16
N ALA A 28 -11.67 9.71 13.83
CA ALA A 28 -11.48 11.09 14.25
C ALA A 28 -11.31 12.06 13.07
N ALA A 29 -10.70 11.62 11.98
CA ALA A 29 -10.57 12.42 10.75
C ALA A 29 -11.93 12.63 10.07
N ALA A 30 -12.72 11.57 9.90
CA ALA A 30 -14.05 11.65 9.32
C ALA A 30 -14.95 12.61 10.10
N ARG A 31 -14.98 12.48 11.43
CA ARG A 31 -15.72 13.38 12.34
C ARG A 31 -15.32 14.84 12.17
N ARG A 32 -14.01 15.14 12.24
CA ARG A 32 -13.50 16.51 12.07
C ARG A 32 -13.83 17.11 10.70
N THR A 33 -13.95 16.30 9.66
CA THR A 33 -14.33 16.76 8.31
C THR A 33 -15.83 17.00 8.22
N CYS A 34 -16.64 16.13 8.82
CA CYS A 34 -18.08 16.35 8.96
C CYS A 34 -18.38 17.67 9.68
N GLU A 35 -17.82 17.88 10.87
CA GLU A 35 -18.01 19.10 11.66
C GLU A 35 -17.56 20.37 10.92
N ARG A 36 -16.36 20.35 10.34
CA ARG A 36 -15.76 21.56 9.75
C ARG A 36 -16.35 21.94 8.40
N THR A 37 -16.88 20.98 7.66
CA THR A 37 -17.27 21.18 6.26
C THR A 37 -18.75 20.92 6.04
N VAL A 38 -19.22 19.72 6.33
CA VAL A 38 -20.59 19.31 5.99
C VAL A 38 -21.61 19.97 6.92
N GLU A 39 -21.37 19.95 8.23
CA GLU A 39 -22.29 20.54 9.21
C GLU A 39 -22.36 22.07 9.09
N ARG A 40 -21.25 22.73 8.77
CA ARG A 40 -21.27 24.16 8.43
C ARG A 40 -22.13 24.44 7.20
N ALA A 41 -21.93 23.66 6.13
CA ALA A 41 -22.73 23.80 4.92
C ALA A 41 -24.23 23.51 5.16
N MET A 42 -24.56 22.57 6.04
CA MET A 42 -25.94 22.35 6.49
C MET A 42 -26.49 23.55 7.25
N GLY A 43 -25.71 24.16 8.15
CA GLY A 43 -26.13 25.36 8.87
C GLY A 43 -26.51 26.53 7.96
N ASP A 44 -25.86 26.62 6.80
CA ASP A 44 -26.10 27.65 5.79
C ASP A 44 -27.21 27.27 4.78
N ASP A 45 -27.62 26.00 4.72
CA ASP A 45 -28.64 25.47 3.79
C ASP A 45 -29.85 24.87 4.53
N GLY A 46 -30.91 25.67 4.62
CA GLY A 46 -32.16 25.27 5.27
C GLY A 46 -32.91 24.12 4.59
N ALA A 47 -32.60 23.76 3.34
CA ALA A 47 -33.18 22.58 2.69
C ALA A 47 -32.46 21.30 3.11
N LEU A 48 -31.12 21.32 3.23
CA LEU A 48 -30.34 20.19 3.76
C LEU A 48 -30.67 19.91 5.22
N MET A 49 -30.84 20.96 6.04
CA MET A 49 -31.29 20.81 7.43
C MET A 49 -32.66 20.13 7.51
N ARG A 50 -33.64 20.60 6.72
CA ARG A 50 -34.97 19.98 6.66
C ARG A 50 -34.91 18.52 6.23
N PHE A 51 -34.08 18.20 5.24
CA PHE A 51 -33.89 16.82 4.80
C PHE A 51 -33.36 15.91 5.92
N VAL A 52 -32.37 16.37 6.69
CA VAL A 52 -31.82 15.61 7.83
C VAL A 52 -32.84 15.49 8.95
N ASP A 53 -33.58 16.54 9.28
CA ASP A 53 -34.63 16.50 10.30
C ASP A 53 -35.78 15.56 9.92
N ASP A 54 -36.17 15.53 8.64
CA ASP A 54 -37.14 14.56 8.11
C ASP A 54 -36.61 13.12 8.24
N ALA A 55 -35.33 12.90 7.93
CA ALA A 55 -34.70 11.59 8.08
C ALA A 55 -34.69 11.13 9.55
N ARG A 56 -34.34 12.01 10.49
CA ARG A 56 -34.40 11.76 11.94
C ARG A 56 -35.82 11.44 12.40
N THR A 57 -36.79 12.22 11.94
CA THR A 57 -38.21 12.02 12.30
C THR A 57 -38.68 10.64 11.84
N ARG A 58 -38.38 10.26 10.60
CA ARG A 58 -38.70 8.92 10.08
C ARG A 58 -38.06 7.83 10.91
N ALA A 59 -36.77 7.97 11.25
CA ALA A 59 -36.04 7.02 12.06
C ALA A 59 -36.65 6.83 13.46
N ARG A 60 -37.03 7.93 14.14
CA ARG A 60 -37.70 7.87 15.45
C ARG A 60 -39.06 7.18 15.42
N THR A 61 -39.80 7.32 14.32
CA THR A 61 -41.13 6.69 14.16
C THR A 61 -41.09 5.33 13.48
N ALA A 62 -39.91 4.83 13.11
CA ALA A 62 -39.78 3.60 12.35
C ALA A 62 -40.06 2.37 13.20
N THR A 63 -40.97 1.52 12.74
CA THR A 63 -41.29 0.25 13.41
C THR A 63 -40.21 -0.82 13.22
N ARG A 64 -39.38 -0.69 12.18
CA ARG A 64 -38.29 -1.64 11.86
C ARG A 64 -36.90 -1.20 12.34
N GLY A 65 -36.83 -0.09 13.07
CA GLY A 65 -35.58 0.46 13.62
C GLY A 65 -35.01 1.63 12.81
N ALA A 66 -34.19 2.44 13.47
CA ALA A 66 -33.65 3.69 12.93
C ALA A 66 -32.70 3.47 11.74
N ALA A 67 -31.89 2.41 11.79
CA ALA A 67 -30.94 2.09 10.72
C ALA A 67 -31.64 1.77 9.39
N GLU A 68 -32.74 1.01 9.41
CA GLU A 68 -33.50 0.71 8.18
C GLU A 68 -34.15 1.97 7.60
N ALA A 69 -34.67 2.85 8.45
CA ALA A 69 -35.24 4.13 7.99
C ALA A 69 -34.19 5.06 7.35
N HIS A 70 -32.99 5.11 7.92
CA HIS A 70 -31.88 5.85 7.32
C HIS A 70 -31.40 5.21 6.01
N ALA A 71 -31.36 3.88 5.93
CA ALA A 71 -31.01 3.17 4.70
C ALA A 71 -32.01 3.46 3.57
N LEU A 72 -33.32 3.43 3.85
CA LEU A 72 -34.35 3.79 2.87
C LEU A 72 -34.23 5.26 2.41
N THR A 73 -33.82 6.15 3.33
CA THR A 73 -33.59 7.56 3.00
C THR A 73 -32.34 7.73 2.11
N LEU A 74 -31.28 6.97 2.40
CA LEU A 74 -30.08 6.90 1.57
C LEU A 74 -30.41 6.38 0.17
N ASP A 75 -31.18 5.29 0.05
CA ASP A 75 -31.57 4.71 -1.24
C ASP A 75 -32.33 5.74 -2.10
N ALA A 76 -33.28 6.47 -1.50
CA ALA A 76 -34.02 7.51 -2.19
C ALA A 76 -33.13 8.70 -2.62
N ALA A 77 -32.13 9.08 -1.82
CA ALA A 77 -31.15 10.09 -2.20
C ALA A 77 -30.23 9.60 -3.34
N ARG A 78 -29.95 8.28 -3.37
CA ARG A 78 -29.10 7.62 -4.37
C ARG A 78 -29.75 7.50 -5.72
N GLU A 79 -31.01 7.12 -5.77
CA GLU A 79 -31.79 7.10 -7.01
C GLU A 79 -31.88 8.49 -7.67
N ARG A 80 -31.76 9.56 -6.87
CA ARG A 80 -31.80 10.94 -7.34
C ARG A 80 -30.43 11.60 -7.46
N GLU A 81 -29.35 10.85 -7.23
CA GLU A 81 -27.96 11.31 -7.29
C GLU A 81 -27.68 12.57 -6.44
N ARG A 82 -28.32 12.70 -5.28
CA ARG A 82 -28.22 13.89 -4.42
C ARG A 82 -27.04 13.79 -3.45
N SER A 83 -25.84 14.07 -3.96
CA SER A 83 -24.57 13.95 -3.19
C SER A 83 -24.56 14.78 -1.90
N ALA A 84 -25.08 16.01 -1.91
CA ALA A 84 -25.14 16.87 -0.73
C ALA A 84 -26.04 16.28 0.38
N GLU A 85 -27.20 15.74 0.01
CA GLU A 85 -28.10 15.06 0.94
C GLU A 85 -27.45 13.80 1.55
N MET A 86 -26.69 13.05 0.75
CA MET A 86 -25.93 11.90 1.27
C MET A 86 -24.80 12.31 2.20
N PHE A 87 -24.08 13.40 1.91
CA PHE A 87 -23.07 13.91 2.85
C PHE A 87 -23.70 14.34 4.16
N ALA A 88 -24.81 15.07 4.11
CA ALA A 88 -25.55 15.51 5.29
C ALA A 88 -26.08 14.34 6.13
N LEU A 89 -26.76 13.37 5.50
CA LEU A 89 -27.24 12.15 6.15
C LEU A 89 -26.08 11.35 6.75
N GLY A 90 -25.01 11.19 5.98
CA GLY A 90 -23.83 10.43 6.35
C GLY A 90 -23.12 10.99 7.57
N CYS A 91 -22.90 12.31 7.62
CA CYS A 91 -22.30 12.98 8.76
C CYS A 91 -23.20 12.96 9.99
N CYS A 92 -24.51 13.19 9.81
CA CYS A 92 -25.47 13.07 10.92
C CYS A 92 -25.49 11.66 11.52
N ALA A 93 -25.42 10.62 10.70
CA ALA A 93 -25.47 9.22 11.11
C ALA A 93 -24.12 8.65 11.61
N MET A 94 -22.99 9.27 11.27
CA MET A 94 -21.67 8.82 11.74
C MET A 94 -21.38 9.27 13.18
N ASP A 95 -21.67 10.54 13.51
CA ASP A 95 -21.40 11.06 14.86
C ASP A 95 -22.22 12.29 15.24
N GLY A 96 -23.24 12.64 14.45
CA GLY A 96 -24.13 13.77 14.72
C GLY A 96 -25.44 13.36 15.40
N GLY A 97 -26.43 14.26 15.35
CA GLY A 97 -27.70 14.11 16.06
C GLY A 97 -28.56 12.90 15.66
N CYS A 98 -28.27 12.22 14.54
CA CYS A 98 -29.01 11.02 14.12
C CYS A 98 -28.64 9.80 14.98
N VAL A 99 -27.45 9.77 15.57
CA VAL A 99 -27.01 8.67 16.46
C VAL A 99 -27.51 8.85 17.89
N GLU A 100 -27.65 10.11 18.34
CA GLU A 100 -28.13 10.46 19.67
C GLU A 100 -29.61 10.10 19.88
N ASP A 101 -30.37 10.04 18.80
CA ASP A 101 -31.81 9.72 18.79
C ASP A 101 -32.11 8.22 18.97
N VAL A 102 -31.09 7.39 19.13
CA VAL A 102 -31.18 5.92 19.09
C VAL A 102 -30.78 5.31 20.44
N GLY A 103 -31.57 4.36 20.94
CA GLY A 103 -31.49 3.91 22.33
C GLY A 103 -30.38 2.88 22.65
N THR A 104 -29.97 2.05 21.69
CA THR A 104 -29.01 0.95 21.95
C THR A 104 -27.69 1.13 21.19
N GLU A 105 -26.57 0.70 21.79
CA GLU A 105 -25.25 0.79 21.13
C GLU A 105 -25.16 -0.05 19.84
N ALA A 106 -25.88 -1.16 19.77
CA ALA A 106 -25.97 -1.97 18.56
C ALA A 106 -26.67 -1.22 17.42
N GLU A 107 -27.78 -0.53 17.73
CA GLU A 107 -28.50 0.26 16.75
C GLU A 107 -27.72 1.52 16.34
N LYS A 108 -27.04 2.18 17.28
CA LYS A 108 -26.09 3.25 16.96
C LYS A 108 -24.98 2.78 16.02
N ALA A 109 -24.40 1.61 16.26
CA ALA A 109 -23.39 1.04 15.35
C ALA A 109 -23.97 0.75 13.96
N ALA A 110 -25.22 0.26 13.87
CA ALA A 110 -25.91 0.05 12.59
C ALA A 110 -26.17 1.38 11.86
N VAL A 111 -26.63 2.42 12.56
CA VAL A 111 -26.82 3.76 11.99
C VAL A 111 -25.49 4.35 11.50
N ARG A 112 -24.39 4.19 12.26
CA ARG A 112 -23.05 4.60 11.80
C ARG A 112 -22.61 3.86 10.54
N ALA A 113 -22.91 2.57 10.43
CA ALA A 113 -22.63 1.81 9.21
C ALA A 113 -23.38 2.37 7.99
N VAL A 114 -24.66 2.70 8.15
CA VAL A 114 -25.45 3.38 7.11
C VAL A 114 -24.87 4.75 6.78
N GLY A 115 -24.43 5.50 7.79
CA GLY A 115 -23.79 6.80 7.60
C GLY A 115 -22.49 6.71 6.79
N ALA A 116 -21.64 5.73 7.11
CA ALA A 116 -20.42 5.46 6.35
C ALA A 116 -20.73 5.06 4.90
N ASP A 117 -21.76 4.25 4.67
CA ASP A 117 -22.20 3.90 3.31
C ASP A 117 -22.73 5.12 2.55
N ALA A 118 -23.46 6.02 3.21
CA ALA A 118 -23.92 7.26 2.61
C ALA A 118 -22.75 8.14 2.16
N LEU A 119 -21.75 8.34 3.01
CA LEU A 119 -20.54 9.12 2.68
C LEU A 119 -19.74 8.47 1.54
N PHE A 120 -19.63 7.14 1.54
CA PHE A 120 -18.91 6.42 0.50
C PHE A 120 -19.67 6.38 -0.84
N ALA A 121 -21.00 6.38 -0.82
CA ALA A 121 -21.82 6.50 -2.02
C ALA A 121 -21.77 7.93 -2.59
N ALA A 122 -21.80 8.94 -1.72
CA ALA A 122 -21.77 10.35 -2.11
C ALA A 122 -20.56 10.69 -2.98
N GLN A 123 -19.37 10.19 -2.63
CA GLN A 123 -18.13 10.47 -3.39
C GLN A 123 -18.10 9.83 -4.79
N ALA A 124 -18.96 8.85 -5.06
CA ALA A 124 -19.06 8.20 -6.36
C ALA A 124 -19.89 9.01 -7.37
N ILE A 125 -20.71 9.96 -6.91
CA ILE A 125 -21.52 10.83 -7.77
C ILE A 125 -20.60 11.84 -8.48
N GLU A 126 -20.89 12.12 -9.76
CA GLU A 126 -20.05 12.98 -10.61
C GLU A 126 -19.82 14.38 -10.00
N ASP A 127 -20.85 14.97 -9.40
CA ASP A 127 -20.75 16.27 -8.71
C ASP A 127 -19.77 16.28 -7.53
N ALA A 128 -19.44 15.11 -6.95
CA ALA A 128 -18.52 15.04 -5.82
C ALA A 128 -17.07 15.35 -6.19
N VAL A 129 -16.73 15.40 -7.48
CA VAL A 129 -15.40 15.86 -7.96
C VAL A 129 -15.11 17.30 -7.54
N LYS A 130 -16.15 18.12 -7.29
CA LYS A 130 -16.03 19.50 -6.76
C LYS A 130 -15.52 19.54 -5.31
N PHE A 131 -15.50 18.39 -4.63
CA PHE A 131 -15.09 18.25 -3.24
C PHE A 131 -13.89 17.30 -3.16
N PRO A 132 -12.65 17.81 -3.26
CA PRO A 132 -11.46 16.95 -3.23
C PRO A 132 -11.40 16.03 -2.01
N TRP A 133 -11.91 16.47 -0.86
CA TRP A 133 -11.96 15.70 0.40
C TRP A 133 -13.03 14.58 0.44
N ALA A 134 -13.95 14.53 -0.53
CA ALA A 134 -15.09 13.60 -0.49
C ALA A 134 -14.65 12.12 -0.49
N GLY A 135 -13.67 11.77 -1.32
CA GLY A 135 -13.14 10.41 -1.38
C GLY A 135 -12.48 10.01 -0.07
N THR A 136 -11.68 10.90 0.52
CA THR A 136 -11.05 10.68 1.83
C THR A 136 -12.08 10.53 2.94
N LEU A 137 -13.09 11.42 3.01
CA LEU A 137 -14.16 11.32 4.01
C LEU A 137 -14.92 10.00 3.92
N GLY A 138 -15.36 9.62 2.72
CA GLY A 138 -16.11 8.38 2.52
C GLY A 138 -15.29 7.15 2.92
N ALA A 139 -14.02 7.10 2.53
CA ALA A 139 -13.14 5.98 2.85
C ALA A 139 -12.75 5.93 4.34
N ASP A 140 -12.47 7.06 4.97
CA ASP A 140 -12.19 7.13 6.42
C ASP A 140 -13.45 6.72 7.23
N ALA A 141 -14.64 7.14 6.80
CA ALA A 141 -15.90 6.75 7.44
C ALA A 141 -16.18 5.25 7.31
N ARG A 142 -15.92 4.67 6.13
CA ARG A 142 -16.06 3.23 5.90
C ARG A 142 -15.05 2.42 6.71
N ALA A 143 -13.80 2.86 6.77
CA ALA A 143 -12.78 2.25 7.62
C ALA A 143 -13.18 2.31 9.10
N CYS A 144 -13.75 3.45 9.54
CA CYS A 144 -14.26 3.61 10.90
C CYS A 144 -15.41 2.64 11.24
N ALA A 145 -16.38 2.48 10.34
CA ALA A 145 -17.57 1.68 10.60
C ALA A 145 -17.34 0.17 10.45
N ARG A 146 -16.46 -0.25 9.53
CA ARG A 146 -16.27 -1.68 9.16
C ARG A 146 -14.94 -2.27 9.61
N GLY A 147 -13.99 -1.42 10.02
CA GLY A 147 -12.60 -1.77 10.30
C GLY A 147 -11.83 -2.11 9.01
N ARG A 148 -10.50 -2.03 9.08
CA ARG A 148 -9.58 -2.52 8.04
C ARG A 148 -9.61 -1.76 6.72
N GLY A 149 -9.31 -0.46 6.74
CA GLY A 149 -9.20 0.42 5.56
C GLY A 149 -8.10 0.04 4.54
N CYS A 150 -8.07 -1.21 4.10
CA CYS A 150 -7.16 -1.82 3.13
C CYS A 150 -7.89 -2.31 1.88
N ASP A 151 -9.22 -2.25 1.85
CA ASP A 151 -10.00 -2.71 0.71
C ASP A 151 -9.73 -1.86 -0.54
N ALA A 152 -9.89 -2.48 -1.71
CA ALA A 152 -9.56 -1.83 -2.98
C ALA A 152 -10.44 -0.61 -3.26
N GLU A 153 -11.69 -0.59 -2.78
CA GLU A 153 -12.62 0.51 -2.99
C GLU A 153 -12.20 1.73 -2.17
N SER A 154 -11.87 1.55 -0.89
CA SER A 154 -11.33 2.62 -0.03
C SER A 154 -10.00 3.16 -0.57
N ALA A 155 -9.09 2.28 -0.99
CA ALA A 155 -7.82 2.70 -1.61
C ALA A 155 -8.03 3.52 -2.89
N ALA A 156 -8.99 3.12 -3.74
CA ALA A 156 -9.34 3.86 -4.94
C ALA A 156 -9.98 5.22 -4.63
N ALA A 157 -10.82 5.30 -3.60
CA ALA A 157 -11.43 6.55 -3.15
C ALA A 157 -10.38 7.54 -2.62
N TYR A 158 -9.40 7.08 -1.83
CA TYR A 158 -8.28 7.91 -1.39
C TYR A 158 -7.43 8.41 -2.56
N GLU A 159 -7.13 7.55 -3.53
CA GLU A 159 -6.34 7.96 -4.70
C GLU A 159 -7.10 8.94 -5.59
N LYS A 160 -8.40 8.71 -5.82
CA LYS A 160 -9.28 9.65 -6.55
C LYS A 160 -9.23 11.04 -5.89
N SER A 161 -9.36 11.08 -4.57
CA SER A 161 -9.27 12.29 -3.76
C SER A 161 -7.89 12.96 -3.85
N GLY A 162 -6.82 12.16 -3.77
CA GLY A 162 -5.45 12.64 -3.93
C GLY A 162 -5.15 13.22 -5.31
N ASN A 163 -5.66 12.59 -6.36
CA ASN A 163 -5.54 13.09 -7.74
C ASN A 163 -6.35 14.37 -7.97
N ALA A 164 -7.42 14.58 -7.19
CA ALA A 164 -8.19 15.82 -7.18
C ALA A 164 -7.54 16.95 -6.34
N GLY A 165 -6.37 16.69 -5.73
CA GLY A 165 -5.60 17.69 -4.97
C GLY A 165 -5.72 17.60 -3.45
N ASP A 166 -6.43 16.62 -2.90
CA ASP A 166 -6.44 16.40 -1.45
C ASP A 166 -5.18 15.64 -1.00
N GLU A 167 -4.24 16.37 -0.41
CA GLU A 167 -2.98 15.78 0.10
C GLU A 167 -3.22 14.72 1.17
N LEU A 168 -4.29 14.85 1.98
CA LEU A 168 -4.64 13.82 2.96
C LEU A 168 -5.08 12.54 2.25
N GLY A 169 -5.86 12.65 1.17
CA GLY A 169 -6.21 11.53 0.29
C GLY A 169 -4.99 10.83 -0.28
N LYS A 170 -3.97 11.57 -0.75
CA LYS A 170 -2.70 10.97 -1.19
C LYS A 170 -2.00 10.22 -0.06
N LEU A 171 -1.95 10.79 1.14
CA LEU A 171 -1.32 10.15 2.30
C LEU A 171 -2.03 8.85 2.65
N ARG A 172 -3.37 8.88 2.70
CA ARG A 172 -4.21 7.71 3.00
C ARG A 172 -4.11 6.62 1.92
N ALA A 173 -4.02 7.01 0.65
CA ALA A 173 -3.78 6.06 -0.44
C ALA A 173 -2.42 5.37 -0.28
N GLY A 174 -1.38 6.13 0.10
CA GLY A 174 -0.06 5.60 0.42
C GLY A 174 -0.11 4.63 1.61
N ASP A 175 -0.80 5.02 2.70
CA ASP A 175 -0.96 4.20 3.90
C ASP A 175 -1.70 2.89 3.57
N ALA A 176 -2.76 2.95 2.75
CA ALA A 176 -3.50 1.77 2.32
C ALA A 176 -2.62 0.82 1.48
N ALA A 177 -1.85 1.33 0.52
CA ALA A 177 -0.91 0.54 -0.26
C ALA A 177 0.20 -0.06 0.62
N LEU A 178 0.71 0.70 1.59
CA LEU A 178 1.71 0.23 2.54
C LEU A 178 1.19 -0.92 3.40
N ARG A 179 -0.03 -0.80 3.94
CA ARG A 179 -0.66 -1.84 4.76
C ARG A 179 -0.94 -3.10 3.96
N ARG A 180 -1.40 -2.97 2.70
CA ARG A 180 -1.56 -4.11 1.79
C ARG A 180 -0.23 -4.80 1.53
N TYR A 181 0.82 -4.04 1.23
CA TYR A 181 2.17 -4.59 1.05
C TYR A 181 2.68 -5.32 2.31
N ALA A 182 2.37 -4.79 3.49
CA ALA A 182 2.75 -5.38 4.76
C ALA A 182 1.88 -6.59 5.18
N ALA A 183 0.74 -6.83 4.52
CA ALA A 183 -0.17 -7.89 4.89
C ALA A 183 0.53 -9.26 4.86
N GLY A 184 0.21 -10.14 5.80
CA GLY A 184 0.84 -11.46 5.89
C GLY A 184 2.22 -11.46 6.56
N LEU A 185 2.87 -10.29 6.76
CA LEU A 185 4.11 -10.22 7.55
C LEU A 185 3.88 -10.56 9.01
N ALA A 186 2.75 -10.16 9.61
CA ALA A 186 2.48 -10.45 11.01
C ALA A 186 2.37 -11.96 11.23
N THR A 187 1.69 -12.67 10.32
CA THR A 187 1.56 -14.13 10.30
C THR A 187 2.89 -14.80 10.04
N ARG A 188 3.68 -14.28 9.09
CA ARG A 188 5.00 -14.83 8.76
C ARG A 188 6.00 -14.71 9.91
N ILE A 189 5.94 -13.61 10.67
CA ILE A 189 6.88 -13.30 11.75
C ILE A 189 6.39 -13.88 13.08
N GLY A 190 5.09 -13.76 13.37
CA GLY A 190 4.46 -14.13 14.65
C GLY A 190 3.77 -15.50 14.68
N GLY A 191 3.61 -16.16 13.53
CA GLY A 191 2.90 -17.44 13.40
C GLY A 191 1.39 -17.28 13.15
N GLU A 192 0.69 -18.41 13.03
CA GLU A 192 -0.73 -18.50 12.63
C GLU A 192 -1.73 -17.75 13.55
N GLY A 193 -1.32 -17.38 14.76
CA GLY A 193 -2.14 -16.61 15.71
C GLY A 193 -1.99 -15.09 15.62
N ALA A 194 -1.19 -14.57 14.69
CA ALA A 194 -0.99 -13.13 14.57
C ALA A 194 -2.21 -12.45 13.93
N VAL A 195 -2.59 -11.29 14.47
CA VAL A 195 -3.69 -10.49 13.92
C VAL A 195 -3.19 -9.70 12.72
N GLU A 196 -3.77 -9.97 11.55
CA GLU A 196 -3.51 -9.23 10.33
C GLU A 196 -4.49 -8.06 10.19
N VAL A 197 -3.97 -6.91 9.75
CA VAL A 197 -4.77 -5.69 9.51
C VAL A 197 -5.50 -5.77 8.17
N CYS A 198 -4.89 -6.42 7.17
CA CYS A 198 -5.46 -6.64 5.85
C CYS A 198 -5.43 -8.13 5.50
N ASP A 199 -6.09 -8.54 4.42
CA ASP A 199 -5.97 -9.91 3.92
C ASP A 199 -4.51 -10.24 3.57
N ALA A 200 -3.96 -11.27 4.20
CA ALA A 200 -2.59 -11.74 4.01
C ALA A 200 -2.29 -12.11 2.53
N SER A 201 -3.31 -12.41 1.73
CA SER A 201 -3.15 -12.69 0.29
C SER A 201 -2.63 -11.50 -0.52
N LEU A 202 -2.76 -10.28 0.01
CA LEU A 202 -2.32 -9.03 -0.63
C LEU A 202 -0.84 -8.70 -0.37
N GLY A 203 -0.21 -9.43 0.55
CA GLY A 203 1.14 -9.19 1.04
C GLY A 203 2.24 -9.34 0.01
N GLY A 204 3.25 -8.46 0.08
CA GLY A 204 4.49 -8.62 -0.66
C GLY A 204 4.44 -8.24 -2.14
N ASP A 205 3.35 -7.63 -2.62
CA ASP A 205 3.27 -7.09 -3.98
C ASP A 205 4.20 -5.87 -4.15
N ALA A 206 5.22 -6.01 -4.99
CA ALA A 206 6.14 -4.93 -5.33
C ALA A 206 5.42 -3.71 -5.96
N GLY A 207 4.28 -3.92 -6.61
CA GLY A 207 3.42 -2.86 -7.12
C GLY A 207 2.86 -1.96 -6.02
N ASP A 208 2.36 -2.53 -4.93
CA ASP A 208 1.84 -1.78 -3.78
C ASP A 208 2.98 -1.01 -3.07
N ALA A 209 4.17 -1.60 -2.91
CA ALA A 209 5.34 -0.90 -2.37
C ALA A 209 5.83 0.25 -3.28
N ALA A 210 5.83 0.05 -4.60
CA ALA A 210 6.18 1.10 -5.56
C ALA A 210 5.16 2.25 -5.53
N ARG A 211 3.87 1.92 -5.51
CA ARG A 211 2.77 2.91 -5.44
C ARG A 211 2.82 3.73 -4.16
N ALA A 212 3.02 3.09 -3.00
CA ALA A 212 3.19 3.78 -1.72
C ALA A 212 4.37 4.77 -1.79
N ARG A 213 5.52 4.35 -2.34
CA ARG A 213 6.69 5.24 -2.50
C ARG A 213 6.41 6.44 -3.40
N THR A 214 5.74 6.23 -4.53
CA THR A 214 5.40 7.32 -5.43
C THR A 214 4.54 8.36 -4.71
N LEU A 215 3.48 7.91 -4.03
CA LEU A 215 2.57 8.80 -3.30
C LEU A 215 3.28 9.56 -2.17
N TYR A 216 4.13 8.90 -1.38
CA TYR A 216 4.87 9.59 -0.32
C TYR A 216 5.93 10.55 -0.87
N LYS A 217 6.59 10.22 -1.99
CA LYS A 217 7.55 11.14 -2.63
C LYS A 217 6.89 12.42 -3.10
N GLU A 218 5.68 12.34 -3.64
CA GLU A 218 4.90 13.53 -3.99
C GLU A 218 4.56 14.39 -2.76
N LEU A 219 4.34 13.76 -1.61
CA LEU A 219 4.06 14.48 -0.37
C LEU A 219 5.30 15.11 0.29
N LEU A 220 6.52 14.76 -0.13
CA LEU A 220 7.73 15.43 0.37
C LEU A 220 7.82 16.90 -0.05
N THR A 221 7.08 17.30 -1.10
CA THR A 221 6.99 18.71 -1.51
C THR A 221 5.86 19.45 -0.80
N SER A 222 5.03 18.77 0.00
CA SER A 222 3.97 19.40 0.80
C SER A 222 4.53 19.92 2.12
N ASN A 223 4.11 21.12 2.53
CA ASN A 223 4.47 21.68 3.85
C ASN A 223 3.72 21.01 5.01
N ALA A 224 2.63 20.29 4.75
CA ALA A 224 1.76 19.72 5.78
C ALA A 224 2.13 18.27 6.13
N PHE A 225 2.68 17.53 5.18
CA PHE A 225 2.88 16.08 5.30
C PHE A 225 4.32 15.61 5.02
N ASP A 226 5.27 16.50 4.73
CA ASP A 226 6.68 16.15 4.46
C ASP A 226 7.29 15.22 5.52
N LYS A 227 7.12 15.55 6.80
CA LYS A 227 7.70 14.80 7.91
C LYS A 227 7.10 13.40 7.98
N VAL A 228 5.77 13.30 7.91
CA VAL A 228 5.05 12.01 7.95
C VAL A 228 5.40 11.17 6.73
N ALA A 229 5.44 11.76 5.54
CA ALA A 229 5.82 11.08 4.31
C ALA A 229 7.27 10.56 4.37
N SER A 230 8.20 11.31 4.96
CA SER A 230 9.59 10.88 5.15
C SER A 230 9.70 9.66 6.08
N GLU A 231 8.89 9.63 7.15
CA GLU A 231 8.82 8.51 8.08
C GLU A 231 8.21 7.27 7.40
N ARG A 232 7.14 7.46 6.61
CA ARG A 232 6.50 6.39 5.84
C ARG A 232 7.39 5.81 4.75
N LEU A 233 8.23 6.63 4.10
CA LEU A 233 9.21 6.13 3.14
C LEU A 233 10.25 5.22 3.81
N ARG A 234 10.72 5.57 5.02
CA ARG A 234 11.60 4.69 5.82
C ARG A 234 10.90 3.40 6.21
N GLU A 235 9.60 3.47 6.50
CA GLU A 235 8.79 2.30 6.82
C GLU A 235 8.65 1.35 5.63
N VAL A 236 8.41 1.87 4.42
CA VAL A 236 8.41 1.05 3.19
C VAL A 236 9.73 0.29 3.06
N THR A 237 10.87 0.97 3.18
CA THR A 237 12.19 0.33 3.08
C THR A 237 12.39 -0.76 4.12
N ARG A 238 11.98 -0.52 5.37
CA ARG A 238 12.04 -1.55 6.44
C ARG A 238 11.18 -2.77 6.12
N LEU A 239 9.99 -2.57 5.53
CA LEU A 239 9.13 -3.68 5.15
C LEU A 239 9.72 -4.48 3.98
N GLU A 240 10.34 -3.81 3.01
CA GLU A 240 11.07 -4.48 1.94
C GLU A 240 12.21 -5.34 2.49
N GLU A 241 12.99 -4.83 3.44
CA GLU A 241 14.03 -5.60 4.13
C GLU A 241 13.46 -6.84 4.81
N LEU A 242 12.31 -6.72 5.50
CA LEU A 242 11.64 -7.84 6.16
C LEU A 242 11.11 -8.90 5.19
N TRP A 243 10.63 -8.48 4.01
CA TRP A 243 10.17 -9.40 2.97
C TRP A 243 11.33 -10.20 2.34
N ILE A 244 12.54 -9.62 2.32
CA ILE A 244 13.76 -10.19 1.73
C ILE A 244 14.55 -11.04 2.75
N ASP A 245 14.45 -10.76 4.05
CA ASP A 245 15.23 -11.42 5.11
C ASP A 245 15.02 -12.95 5.13
N PRO A 246 16.06 -13.76 4.80
CA PRO A 246 15.97 -15.22 4.80
C PRO A 246 15.65 -15.81 6.18
N SER A 247 16.04 -15.13 7.27
CA SER A 247 15.78 -15.57 8.64
C SER A 247 14.30 -15.44 9.03
N LYS A 248 13.51 -14.71 8.23
CA LYS A 248 12.06 -14.52 8.38
C LYS A 248 11.27 -15.22 7.28
N GLY A 249 11.89 -16.19 6.62
CA GLY A 249 11.27 -16.95 5.53
C GLY A 249 11.21 -16.18 4.21
N GLY A 250 11.84 -15.01 4.11
CA GLY A 250 12.00 -14.21 2.89
C GLY A 250 12.73 -15.00 1.80
N LYS A 251 12.27 -14.87 0.56
CA LYS A 251 13.04 -15.34 -0.59
C LYS A 251 13.86 -14.13 -1.06
N PRO A 252 15.19 -14.17 -0.99
CA PRO A 252 15.99 -13.05 -1.48
C PRO A 252 15.66 -12.85 -2.95
N ASP A 253 15.24 -11.64 -3.30
CA ASP A 253 14.94 -11.29 -4.66
C ASP A 253 16.19 -11.54 -5.52
N MET A 254 16.04 -12.12 -6.70
CA MET A 254 17.19 -12.49 -7.56
C MET A 254 18.06 -11.27 -7.87
N ALA A 255 17.49 -10.07 -7.85
CA ALA A 255 18.18 -8.80 -7.98
C ALA A 255 19.20 -8.53 -6.84
N TYR A 256 18.87 -8.87 -5.59
CA TYR A 256 19.80 -8.71 -4.45
C TYR A 256 20.92 -9.76 -4.47
N ALA A 257 20.61 -11.00 -4.86
CA ALA A 257 21.63 -12.02 -5.09
C ALA A 257 22.59 -11.60 -6.23
N MET A 258 22.08 -10.94 -7.27
CA MET A 258 22.87 -10.39 -8.37
C MET A 258 23.72 -9.18 -7.94
N ALA A 259 23.18 -8.27 -7.12
CA ALA A 259 23.92 -7.12 -6.59
C ALA A 259 25.10 -7.57 -5.70
N ASP A 260 24.88 -8.55 -4.81
CA ASP A 260 25.94 -9.14 -3.98
C ASP A 260 27.00 -9.86 -4.83
N ALA A 261 26.58 -10.55 -5.91
CA ALA A 261 27.50 -11.13 -6.87
C ALA A 261 28.32 -10.06 -7.63
N LEU A 262 27.70 -8.92 -7.98
CA LEU A 262 28.36 -7.82 -8.66
C LEU A 262 29.40 -7.14 -7.77
N VAL A 263 29.05 -6.86 -6.51
CA VAL A 263 29.96 -6.28 -5.50
C VAL A 263 31.15 -7.20 -5.24
N LYS A 264 30.91 -8.51 -5.12
CA LYS A 264 32.01 -9.50 -5.00
C LYS A 264 32.91 -9.52 -6.23
N LEU A 265 32.37 -9.26 -7.42
CA LEU A 265 33.15 -9.17 -8.65
C LEU A 265 33.98 -7.88 -8.70
N THR A 266 33.41 -6.71 -8.39
CA THR A 266 34.15 -5.44 -8.35
C THR A 266 35.24 -5.43 -7.29
N VAL A 267 35.01 -6.03 -6.12
CA VAL A 267 36.04 -6.18 -5.09
C VAL A 267 37.20 -7.06 -5.58
N ARG A 268 36.91 -8.18 -6.27
CA ARG A 268 37.98 -9.05 -6.81
C ARG A 268 38.77 -8.39 -7.93
N VAL A 269 38.10 -7.63 -8.80
CA VAL A 269 38.75 -6.87 -9.89
C VAL A 269 39.62 -5.74 -9.32
N SER A 270 39.13 -5.00 -8.33
CA SER A 270 39.90 -3.93 -7.69
C SER A 270 41.13 -4.45 -6.94
N VAL A 271 41.02 -5.59 -6.23
CA VAL A 271 42.18 -6.26 -5.61
C VAL A 271 43.18 -6.72 -6.67
N ALA A 272 42.73 -7.31 -7.78
CA ALA A 272 43.61 -7.72 -8.87
C ALA A 272 44.35 -6.52 -9.49
N LEU A 273 43.66 -5.40 -9.71
CA LEU A 273 44.27 -4.16 -10.19
C LEU A 273 45.26 -3.58 -9.20
N ALA A 274 44.96 -3.59 -7.89
CA ALA A 274 45.88 -3.15 -6.86
C ALA A 274 47.15 -4.02 -6.82
N VAL A 275 47.00 -5.35 -6.93
CA VAL A 275 48.15 -6.27 -7.02
C VAL A 275 48.98 -5.97 -8.26
N LEU A 276 48.36 -5.73 -9.42
CA LEU A 276 49.07 -5.36 -10.65
C LEU A 276 49.79 -4.00 -10.52
N ALA A 277 49.15 -3.00 -9.89
CA ALA A 277 49.73 -1.68 -9.67
C ALA A 277 50.93 -1.72 -8.71
N VAL A 278 50.79 -2.39 -7.57
CA VAL A 278 51.89 -2.63 -6.62
C VAL A 278 53.02 -3.35 -7.33
N SER A 279 52.72 -4.39 -8.10
CA SER A 279 53.75 -5.14 -8.79
C SER A 279 54.44 -4.36 -9.92
N TYR A 280 53.73 -3.44 -10.57
CA TYR A 280 54.31 -2.53 -11.55
C TYR A 280 55.28 -1.53 -10.89
N VAL A 281 54.92 -0.97 -9.74
CA VAL A 281 55.77 -0.06 -8.96
C VAL A 281 57.04 -0.76 -8.47
N TYR A 282 56.94 -2.03 -8.06
CA TYR A 282 58.08 -2.81 -7.57
C TYR A 282 58.81 -3.61 -8.67
N ARG A 283 58.55 -3.34 -9.96
CA ARG A 283 59.10 -4.15 -11.08
C ARG A 283 60.62 -4.16 -11.16
N ASP A 284 61.27 -3.13 -10.62
CA ASP A 284 62.73 -2.92 -10.71
C ASP A 284 63.48 -3.42 -9.45
N SER A 285 62.76 -3.99 -8.49
CA SER A 285 63.36 -4.58 -7.29
C SER A 285 63.92 -5.98 -7.60
N ARG A 286 65.23 -6.17 -7.37
CA ARG A 286 65.95 -7.44 -7.64
C ARG A 286 65.35 -8.67 -6.96
N TRP A 287 64.57 -8.50 -5.90
CA TRP A 287 63.92 -9.58 -5.14
C TRP A 287 62.58 -10.06 -5.75
N MET A 288 61.88 -9.23 -6.53
CA MET A 288 60.55 -9.56 -7.07
C MET A 288 60.58 -10.29 -8.41
N GLY A 289 61.70 -10.35 -9.13
CA GLY A 289 61.75 -10.93 -10.49
C GLY A 289 61.43 -12.44 -10.59
N GLY A 290 61.72 -13.21 -9.53
CA GLY A 290 61.36 -14.63 -9.42
C GLY A 290 59.93 -14.84 -8.95
N LEU A 291 59.48 -14.07 -7.96
CA LEU A 291 58.12 -14.10 -7.43
C LEU A 291 57.10 -13.62 -8.48
N TRP A 292 57.47 -12.63 -9.29
CA TRP A 292 56.65 -12.07 -10.36
C TRP A 292 56.36 -13.06 -11.47
N ARG A 293 57.29 -13.96 -11.82
CA ARG A 293 57.04 -15.02 -12.79
C ARG A 293 56.04 -16.06 -12.27
N LEU A 294 56.11 -16.42 -10.99
CA LEU A 294 55.17 -17.36 -10.38
C LEU A 294 53.79 -16.74 -10.18
N VAL A 295 53.72 -15.53 -9.64
CA VAL A 295 52.46 -14.78 -9.43
C VAL A 295 51.79 -14.48 -10.78
N ARG A 296 52.53 -14.00 -11.78
CA ARG A 296 51.97 -13.74 -13.12
C ARG A 296 51.41 -15.00 -13.76
N THR A 297 52.07 -16.15 -13.61
CA THR A 297 51.63 -17.39 -14.27
C THR A 297 50.43 -18.01 -13.56
N VAL A 298 50.44 -18.06 -12.22
CA VAL A 298 49.34 -18.66 -11.44
C VAL A 298 48.10 -17.76 -11.39
N LEU A 299 48.30 -16.45 -11.24
CA LEU A 299 47.22 -15.48 -11.01
C LEU A 299 46.55 -15.06 -12.33
N LEU A 300 47.28 -14.99 -13.47
CA LEU A 300 46.65 -14.77 -14.77
C LEU A 300 45.97 -16.03 -15.32
N PHE A 301 46.59 -17.22 -15.25
CA PHE A 301 45.92 -18.42 -15.80
C PHE A 301 44.69 -18.81 -14.99
N GLY A 302 44.76 -18.81 -13.66
CA GLY A 302 43.63 -19.22 -12.81
C GLY A 302 42.44 -18.27 -12.90
N ILE A 303 42.68 -16.96 -12.82
CA ILE A 303 41.61 -15.96 -12.83
C ILE A 303 41.03 -15.81 -14.24
N VAL A 304 41.86 -15.79 -15.29
CA VAL A 304 41.37 -15.60 -16.67
C VAL A 304 40.60 -16.83 -17.16
N ILE A 305 41.01 -18.06 -16.83
CA ILE A 305 40.27 -19.26 -17.22
C ILE A 305 38.94 -19.35 -16.46
N ASP A 306 38.91 -19.08 -15.14
CA ASP A 306 37.66 -19.12 -14.36
C ASP A 306 36.71 -17.97 -14.76
N THR A 307 37.21 -16.77 -15.05
CA THR A 307 36.37 -15.68 -15.57
C THR A 307 35.88 -15.95 -16.99
N ILE A 308 36.69 -16.48 -17.90
CA ILE A 308 36.22 -16.84 -19.25
C ILE A 308 35.20 -17.97 -19.19
N ALA A 309 35.36 -18.96 -18.31
CA ALA A 309 34.38 -20.04 -18.13
C ALA A 309 33.04 -19.50 -17.62
N ARG A 310 33.06 -18.57 -16.64
CA ARG A 310 31.84 -17.95 -16.11
C ARG A 310 31.20 -16.97 -17.08
N VAL A 311 31.98 -16.23 -17.86
CA VAL A 311 31.48 -15.35 -18.93
C VAL A 311 30.90 -16.18 -20.08
N ARG A 312 31.49 -17.33 -20.43
CA ARG A 312 30.88 -18.27 -21.40
C ARG A 312 29.59 -18.87 -20.87
N ALA A 313 29.51 -19.23 -19.58
CA ALA A 313 28.26 -19.67 -18.96
C ALA A 313 27.19 -18.57 -18.97
N PHE A 314 27.60 -17.32 -18.72
CA PHE A 314 26.76 -16.13 -18.77
C PHE A 314 26.26 -15.79 -20.20
N ILE A 315 27.11 -15.91 -21.22
CA ILE A 315 26.73 -15.72 -22.63
C ILE A 315 25.81 -16.87 -23.10
N LYS A 316 26.06 -18.10 -22.63
CA LYS A 316 25.19 -19.26 -22.91
C LYS A 316 23.82 -19.10 -22.23
N TRP A 317 23.78 -18.47 -21.05
CA TRP A 317 22.56 -18.11 -20.34
C TRP A 317 21.80 -16.94 -21.02
N LEU A 318 22.49 -15.89 -21.47
CA LEU A 318 21.88 -14.79 -22.25
C LEU A 318 21.30 -15.28 -23.59
N ARG A 319 21.90 -16.31 -24.20
CA ARG A 319 21.36 -16.99 -25.38
C ARG A 319 20.27 -18.03 -25.06
N TRP A 320 20.02 -18.32 -23.79
CA TRP A 320 18.99 -19.27 -23.37
C TRP A 320 17.65 -18.53 -23.29
N LYS A 321 16.85 -18.59 -24.36
CA LYS A 321 15.42 -18.33 -24.24
C LYS A 321 14.82 -19.43 -23.35
N PRO A 322 14.04 -19.09 -22.30
CA PRO A 322 13.38 -20.12 -21.50
C PRO A 322 12.54 -21.00 -22.43
N PRO A 323 12.58 -22.35 -22.29
CA PRO A 323 11.65 -23.19 -23.02
C PRO A 323 10.24 -22.72 -22.65
N VAL A 324 9.42 -22.45 -23.67
CA VAL A 324 8.02 -22.07 -23.51
C VAL A 324 7.37 -23.18 -22.70
N THR A 325 7.17 -22.93 -21.40
CA THR A 325 6.45 -23.86 -20.55
C THR A 325 5.02 -23.87 -21.06
N ASN A 326 4.60 -25.05 -21.54
CA ASN A 326 3.27 -25.36 -22.06
C ASN A 326 2.22 -25.27 -20.94
N THR A 327 2.06 -24.07 -20.36
CA THR A 327 1.06 -23.80 -19.33
C THR A 327 -0.27 -23.47 -20.00
N ARG A 328 -1.38 -23.88 -19.38
CA ARG A 328 -2.75 -23.57 -19.87
C ARG A 328 -2.98 -22.05 -20.01
N ALA A 329 -2.24 -21.22 -19.27
CA ALA A 329 -2.28 -19.76 -19.38
C ALA A 329 -1.65 -19.26 -20.69
N ALA A 330 -0.49 -19.79 -21.08
CA ALA A 330 0.18 -19.44 -22.33
C ALA A 330 -0.66 -19.78 -23.58
N ARG A 331 -1.36 -20.92 -23.59
CA ARG A 331 -2.28 -21.28 -24.70
C ARG A 331 -3.51 -20.37 -24.79
N ARG A 332 -3.97 -19.80 -23.67
CA ARG A 332 -5.08 -18.84 -23.65
C ARG A 332 -4.64 -17.48 -24.19
N GLU A 333 -3.40 -17.07 -23.94
CA GLU A 333 -2.83 -15.84 -24.50
C GLU A 333 -2.49 -15.97 -25.98
N GLU A 334 -1.99 -17.11 -26.45
CA GLU A 334 -1.77 -17.38 -27.87
C GLU A 334 -3.09 -17.36 -28.66
N LYS A 335 -4.14 -18.03 -28.17
CA LYS A 335 -5.48 -17.94 -28.80
C LYS A 335 -6.06 -16.53 -28.80
N ARG A 336 -5.76 -15.71 -27.78
CA ARG A 336 -6.17 -14.30 -27.74
C ARG A 336 -5.38 -13.46 -28.74
N ARG A 337 -4.10 -13.75 -28.96
CA ARG A 337 -3.25 -13.08 -29.96
C ARG A 337 -3.61 -13.47 -31.39
N GLU A 338 -3.95 -14.72 -31.64
CA GLU A 338 -4.43 -15.19 -32.95
C GLU A 338 -5.77 -14.53 -33.33
N ARG A 339 -6.72 -14.44 -32.38
CA ARG A 339 -7.99 -13.73 -32.60
C ARG A 339 -7.81 -12.23 -32.89
N ARG A 340 -6.82 -11.58 -32.27
CA ARG A 340 -6.49 -10.18 -32.55
C ARG A 340 -5.85 -9.97 -33.93
N LYS A 341 -5.10 -10.96 -34.43
CA LYS A 341 -4.49 -10.90 -35.77
C LYS A 341 -5.48 -11.20 -36.88
N SER A 342 -6.43 -12.11 -36.65
CA SER A 342 -7.47 -12.44 -37.63
C SER A 342 -8.56 -11.37 -37.75
N GLY A 343 -8.74 -10.51 -36.74
CA GLY A 343 -9.70 -9.40 -36.75
C GLY A 343 -9.17 -8.09 -37.36
N HIS A 344 -7.96 -8.09 -37.93
CA HIS A 344 -7.36 -6.92 -38.61
C HIS A 344 -7.23 -7.12 -40.13
N HIS A 345 -7.76 -8.23 -40.65
CA HIS A 345 -7.84 -8.53 -42.09
C HIS A 345 -9.26 -8.91 -42.53
N ALA A 346 -10.28 -8.43 -41.80
CA ALA A 346 -11.67 -8.45 -42.24
C ALA A 346 -12.20 -7.01 -42.22
#